data_AF-A0A2E0UQT1-F1
#
_entry.id   AF-A0A2E0UQT1-F1
#
_cell.length_a   1.000
_cell.length_b   1.000
_cell.length_c   1.000
_cell.angle_alpha   90.00
_cell.angle_beta   90.00
_cell.angle_gamma   90.00
#
_symmetry.space_group_name_H-M   'P 1'
#
loop_
_entity.id
_entity.type
_entity.pdbx_description
1 polymer ?
#
loop_
_entity_poly.entity_id
_entity_poly.type
_entity_poly.pdbx_seq_one_letter_code
_entity_poly.pdbx_strand_id
1 'polypeptide(L)'
;MITIYNVIINQQISVVRQQVEIKDLPKTFDGYTILQISDLHGKNFGGNQQRLLSKMNGLNYDMVAFTGDMSDGYKPNTLHWRTLYPRWRF
;
A
#
# COMPACT_ATOMS: atom_id res chain seq x y z
N MET A 1 5.19 13.54 -17.20
CA MET A 1 6.00 12.82 -16.20
C MET A 1 5.11 12.47 -15.02
N ILE A 2 5.04 11.20 -14.64
CA ILE A 2 4.34 10.75 -13.41
C ILE A 2 5.39 10.46 -12.35
N THR A 3 5.11 10.85 -11.10
CA THR A 3 5.91 10.44 -9.95
C THR A 3 5.18 9.32 -9.21
N ILE A 4 5.88 8.22 -8.93
CA ILE A 4 5.35 7.10 -8.15
C ILE A 4 6.11 7.02 -6.83
N TYR A 5 5.38 6.98 -5.72
CA TYR A 5 5.91 6.65 -4.41
C TYR A 5 5.61 5.18 -4.12
N ASN A 6 6.63 4.33 -4.08
CA ASN A 6 6.51 2.93 -3.73
C ASN A 6 6.80 2.75 -2.25
N VAL A 7 5.90 2.09 -1.53
CA VAL A 7 6.15 1.63 -0.17
C VAL A 7 6.48 0.14 -0.24
N ILE A 8 7.75 -0.21 -0.04
CA ILE A 8 8.21 -1.60 0.01
C ILE A 8 8.09 -2.09 1.45
N ILE A 9 7.42 -3.23 1.62
CA ILE A 9 7.02 -3.73 2.92
C ILE A 9 7.65 -5.10 3.20
N ASN A 10 8.94 -5.05 3.51
CA ASN A 10 9.59 -6.12 4.28
C ASN A 10 9.51 -5.77 5.77
N GLN A 11 10.29 -6.40 6.65
CA GLN A 11 10.28 -6.08 8.09
C GLN A 11 10.62 -4.58 8.41
N GLN A 12 10.89 -3.76 7.38
CA GLN A 12 11.04 -2.31 7.41
C GLN A 12 10.15 -1.65 6.33
N ILE A 13 9.59 -0.47 6.65
CA ILE A 13 8.84 0.37 5.72
C ILE A 13 9.80 1.36 5.05
N SER A 14 9.96 1.25 3.74
CA SER A 14 10.79 2.18 2.94
C SER A 14 9.97 2.82 1.82
N VAL A 15 10.12 4.13 1.65
CA VAL A 15 9.50 4.89 0.56
C VAL A 15 10.54 5.07 -0.55
N VAL A 16 10.23 4.59 -1.75
CA VAL A 16 11.05 4.74 -2.95
C VAL A 16 10.31 5.63 -3.94
N ARG A 17 10.94 6.70 -4.40
CA ARG A 17 10.37 7.60 -5.42
C ARG A 17 10.90 7.22 -6.79
N GLN A 18 10.01 7.00 -7.74
CA GLN A 18 10.34 6.71 -9.12
C GLN A 18 9.62 7.70 -10.04
N GLN A 19 10.33 8.22 -11.04
CA GLN A 19 9.72 9.01 -12.10
C GLN A 19 9.52 8.13 -13.32
N VAL A 20 8.34 8.22 -13.91
CA VAL A 20 7.99 7.47 -15.12
C VAL A 20 7.60 8.47 -16.20
N GLU A 21 8.31 8.39 -17.32
CA GLU A 21 7.99 9.14 -18.52
C GLU A 21 7.05 8.30 -19.40
N ILE A 22 5.91 8.88 -19.73
CA ILE A 22 4.92 8.25 -20.60
C ILE A 22 4.80 9.14 -21.83
N LYS A 23 5.11 8.56 -22.99
CA LYS A 23 4.95 9.25 -24.27
C LYS A 23 3.47 9.58 -24.47
N ASP A 24 3.20 10.80 -24.94
CA ASP A 24 1.86 11.31 -25.22
C ASP A 24 0.92 11.31 -23.98
N LEU A 25 1.48 11.43 -22.78
CA LEU A 25 0.70 11.60 -21.56
C LEU A 25 -0.14 12.90 -21.64
N PRO A 26 -1.46 12.85 -21.37
CA PRO A 26 -2.27 14.05 -21.32
C PRO A 26 -1.70 15.04 -20.29
N LYS A 27 -1.62 16.33 -20.64
CA LYS A 27 -1.05 17.37 -19.78
C LYS A 27 -1.72 17.45 -18.40
N THR A 28 -2.98 17.05 -18.29
CA THR A 28 -3.71 16.98 -17.01
C THR A 28 -3.13 15.99 -16.01
N PHE A 29 -2.34 15.01 -16.48
CA PHE A 29 -1.65 14.03 -15.63
C PHE A 29 -0.15 14.32 -15.51
N ASP A 30 0.34 15.44 -16.05
CA ASP A 30 1.72 15.82 -15.83
C ASP A 30 1.95 16.24 -14.38
N GLY A 31 2.94 15.62 -13.73
CA GLY A 31 3.17 15.76 -12.30
C GLY A 31 2.24 14.92 -11.42
N TYR A 32 1.34 14.12 -12.00
CA TYR A 32 0.44 13.26 -11.22
C TYR A 32 1.23 12.29 -10.36
N THR A 33 0.77 12.09 -9.13
CA THR A 33 1.47 11.33 -8.10
C THR A 33 0.65 10.14 -7.63
N ILE A 34 1.24 8.95 -7.71
CA ILE A 34 0.61 7.70 -7.26
C ILE A 34 1.42 7.13 -6.09
N LEU A 35 0.77 6.96 -4.94
CA LEU A 35 1.30 6.18 -3.83
C LEU A 35 0.93 4.71 -4.02
N GLN A 36 1.91 3.86 -4.28
CA GLN A 36 1.74 2.42 -4.39
C GLN A 36 2.17 1.72 -3.09
N ILE A 37 1.28 0.89 -2.54
CA ILE A 37 1.54 0.03 -1.39
C ILE A 37 1.45 -1.42 -1.86
N SER A 38 2.52 -2.20 -1.66
CA SER A 38 2.58 -3.60 -2.09
C SER A 38 2.91 -4.58 -0.97
N ASP A 39 2.38 -5.80 -1.09
CA ASP A 39 2.81 -7.00 -0.38
C ASP A 39 2.87 -6.84 1.16
N LEU A 40 1.76 -6.36 1.74
CA LEU A 40 1.62 -6.26 3.19
C LEU A 40 1.72 -7.62 3.88
N HIS A 41 1.28 -8.70 3.23
CA HIS A 41 1.24 -10.07 3.76
C HIS A 41 0.62 -10.13 5.18
N GLY A 42 -0.46 -9.36 5.41
CA GLY A 42 -1.14 -9.31 6.71
C GLY A 42 -0.28 -8.83 7.89
N LYS A 43 0.91 -8.26 7.64
CA LYS A 43 1.82 -7.79 8.68
C LYS A 43 1.27 -6.55 9.39
N ASN A 44 1.61 -6.44 10.67
CA ASN A 44 1.25 -5.29 11.49
C ASN A 44 2.42 -4.32 11.64
N PHE A 45 2.23 -3.06 11.25
CA PHE A 45 3.21 -2.00 11.37
C PHE A 45 2.90 -1.09 12.57
N GLY A 46 2.94 -1.67 13.77
CA GLY A 46 2.47 -1.06 15.01
C GLY A 46 0.97 -1.29 15.24
N GLY A 47 0.45 -0.78 16.37
CA GLY A 47 -0.98 -0.85 16.67
C GLY A 47 -1.80 -0.17 15.57
N ASN A 48 -2.84 -0.83 15.07
CA ASN A 48 -3.71 -0.31 14.02
C ASN A 48 -2.96 0.27 12.80
N GLN A 49 -1.82 -0.32 12.42
CA GLN A 49 -0.99 0.14 11.29
C GLN A 49 -0.41 1.56 11.44
N GLN A 50 -0.32 2.10 12.65
CA GLN A 50 0.07 3.49 12.92
C GLN A 50 1.38 3.91 12.23
N ARG A 51 2.40 3.05 12.13
CA ARG A 51 3.67 3.43 11.46
C ARG A 51 3.51 3.58 9.95
N LEU A 52 2.69 2.74 9.33
CA LEU A 52 2.38 2.82 7.91
C LEU A 52 1.57 4.10 7.64
N LEU A 53 0.52 4.33 8.45
CA LEU A 53 -0.30 5.55 8.36
C LEU A 53 0.52 6.83 8.53
N SER A 54 1.45 6.87 9.49
CA SER A 54 2.34 8.03 9.67
C SER A 54 3.23 8.30 8.45
N LYS A 55 3.68 7.25 7.75
CA LYS A 55 4.45 7.42 6.50
C LYS A 55 3.56 7.94 5.37
N MET A 56 2.36 7.37 5.21
CA MET A 56 1.41 7.80 4.20
C MET A 56 1.00 9.26 4.40
N ASN A 57 0.65 9.66 5.62
CA ASN A 57 0.23 11.02 5.94
C ASN A 57 1.34 12.07 5.76
N GLY A 58 2.60 11.65 5.71
CA GLY A 58 3.74 12.53 5.43
C GLY A 58 4.04 12.72 3.94
N LEU A 59 3.29 12.07 3.05
CA LEU A 59 3.48 12.15 1.60
C LEU A 59 2.31 12.91 0.96
N ASN A 60 2.61 13.67 -0.09
CA ASN A 60 1.61 14.26 -0.96
C ASN A 60 1.41 13.37 -2.19
N TYR A 61 0.19 12.91 -2.43
CA TYR A 61 -0.16 12.06 -3.55
C TYR A 61 -1.60 12.31 -4.01
N ASP A 62 -1.87 12.12 -5.30
CA ASP A 62 -3.19 12.32 -5.91
C ASP A 62 -4.05 11.04 -5.84
N MET A 63 -3.40 9.89 -5.81
CA MET A 63 -4.04 8.56 -5.75
C MET A 63 -3.22 7.61 -4.89
N VAL A 64 -3.90 6.73 -4.14
CA VAL A 64 -3.28 5.55 -3.52
C VAL A 64 -3.72 4.29 -4.25
N ALA A 65 -2.77 3.41 -4.56
CA ALA A 65 -2.97 2.12 -5.19
C ALA A 65 -2.46 1.00 -4.26
N PHE A 66 -3.33 0.04 -3.97
CA PHE A 66 -2.98 -1.17 -3.23
C PHE A 66 -2.73 -2.31 -4.23
N THR A 67 -1.52 -2.88 -4.22
CA THR A 67 -1.08 -3.92 -5.17
C THR A 67 -0.49 -5.13 -4.45
N GLY A 68 -0.39 -6.29 -5.09
CA GLY A 68 0.20 -7.49 -4.47
C GLY A 68 -0.62 -8.04 -3.29
N ASP A 69 0.03 -8.82 -2.43
CA ASP A 69 -0.65 -9.61 -1.39
C ASP A 69 -0.88 -8.80 -0.11
N MET A 70 -2.14 -8.40 0.11
CA MET A 70 -2.51 -7.58 1.28
C MET A 70 -2.64 -8.39 2.57
N SER A 71 -3.03 -9.66 2.45
CA SER A 71 -3.34 -10.53 3.59
C SER A 71 -2.64 -11.87 3.46
N ASP A 72 -2.07 -12.37 4.56
CA ASP A 72 -1.70 -13.77 4.63
C ASP A 72 -2.98 -14.62 4.64
N GLY A 73 -3.19 -15.38 3.56
CA GLY A 73 -4.35 -16.24 3.36
C GLY A 73 -4.42 -17.45 4.30
N TYR A 74 -3.88 -17.36 5.51
CA TYR A 74 -3.90 -18.44 6.48
C TYR A 74 -5.34 -18.73 6.91
N LYS A 75 -5.93 -19.73 6.26
CA LYS A 75 -7.17 -20.38 6.71
C LYS A 75 -6.75 -21.64 7.45
N PRO A 76 -6.74 -21.66 8.79
CA PRO A 76 -6.65 -22.93 9.49
C PRO A 76 -7.90 -23.74 9.11
N ASN A 77 -7.71 -25.02 8.81
CA ASN A 77 -8.76 -25.95 8.39
C ASN A 77 -9.79 -26.28 9.50
N THR A 78 -10.09 -25.34 10.39
CA THR A 78 -11.01 -25.50 11.50
C THR A 78 -12.08 -24.41 11.44
N LEU A 79 -13.34 -24.82 11.66
CA LEU A 79 -14.57 -24.03 11.63
C LEU A 79 -14.63 -22.80 12.57
N HIS A 80 -13.51 -22.39 13.17
CA HIS A 80 -13.42 -21.36 14.22
C HIS A 80 -12.91 -19.99 13.74
N TRP A 81 -12.41 -19.85 12.51
CA TRP A 81 -11.75 -18.61 12.04
C TRP A 81 -12.69 -17.41 11.83
N ARG A 82 -14.01 -17.63 11.71
CA ARG A 82 -15.00 -16.57 11.47
C ARG A 82 -15.19 -15.62 12.65
N THR A 83 -14.71 -15.96 13.85
CA THR A 83 -14.92 -15.18 15.07
C THR A 83 -13.68 -14.37 15.50
N LEU A 84 -12.48 -14.76 15.06
CA LEU A 84 -11.22 -14.23 15.61
C LEU A 84 -10.51 -13.17 14.75
N TYR A 85 -10.89 -13.04 13.48
CA TYR A 85 -10.36 -11.99 12.60
C TYR A 85 -11.52 -11.13 12.12
N PRO A 86 -11.65 -9.87 12.59
CA PRO A 86 -12.58 -8.94 11.99
C PRO A 86 -12.19 -8.80 10.53
N ARG A 87 -13.10 -9.16 9.62
CA ARG A 87 -12.92 -8.96 8.17
C ARG A 87 -12.49 -7.51 7.96
N TRP A 88 -11.32 -7.31 7.37
CA TRP A 88 -10.97 -6.04 6.73
C TRP A 88 -11.97 -5.84 5.59
N ARG A 89 -13.03 -5.09 5.86
CA ARG A 89 -13.91 -4.53 4.83
C ARG A 89 -13.33 -3.16 4.51
N PHE A 90 -12.86 -3.02 3.28
CA PHE A 90 -12.73 -1.70 2.66
C PHE A 90 -14.11 -1.07 2.52
#